data_AF-A0A0S8IK27-F1
#
_entry.id   AF-A0A0S8IK27-F1
#
_cell.length_a   1.000
_cell.length_b   1.000
_cell.length_c   1.000
_cell.angle_alpha   90.00
_cell.angle_beta   90.00
_cell.angle_gamma   90.00
#
_symmetry.space_group_name_H-M   'P 1'
#
loop_
_entity.id
_entity.type
_entity.pdbx_description
1 polymer ?
#
loop_
_entity_poly.entity_id
_entity_poly.type
_entity_poly.pdbx_seq_one_letter_code
_entity_poly.pdbx_strand_id
1 'polypeptide(L)'
;MKIFFASSEVVPFAKTGGLADVAGALPLALEELGEEVIITLPRYKAITDSRFKIQRLKEDISFSVIGKNIKIYFIEKNKYFDRDGLYQDKTGDYEDNLERFSYYCMRSLELLKEINFKPDIIHVHDWQASLIPVYLKTRYAQDPFFENSRTLLTVHNIGYQGLFPKEEFAKLGLDWGVFTMDGLEYYGKINILKGGLEFSDLINTVSPTYAAEIRTKEFGFGLEGVLNKRKDALFGILNGLDYKIWNPETDSLIAKKFSLKTLADKYKNKEDLQKICHLPVASDTPLLGIVSRLAQQKGFDILAQAIDPICKMHLQLVILGTGDLKYHRILEKKAKIYPKVISLHLKFDNVLAHKIYAGSDIFLMPSKYEPCGLGQMISFRYGTLPLVFKTGGLADTVNQDNGFVFEQYTKGELIKTVTKAIALFRNKEKWAGLITAAMQCNFSWEESAKKYLELYAKARSL
;
A
#
# COMPACT_ATOMS: atom_id res chain seq x y z
N MET A 1 21.99 1.25 12.76
CA MET A 1 21.72 2.67 12.40
C MET A 1 20.59 3.19 13.27
N LYS A 2 20.51 4.51 13.41
CA LYS A 2 19.37 5.22 13.98
C LYS A 2 18.46 5.71 12.87
N ILE A 3 17.23 5.22 12.83
CA ILE A 3 16.30 5.49 11.73
C ILE A 3 15.07 6.20 12.29
N PHE A 4 14.81 7.38 11.76
CA PHE A 4 13.61 8.16 12.06
C PHE A 4 12.60 8.04 10.94
N PHE A 5 11.42 7.50 11.25
CA PHE A 5 10.27 7.45 10.35
C PHE A 5 9.33 8.63 10.60
N ALA A 6 8.99 9.37 9.54
CA ALA A 6 7.91 10.34 9.55
C ALA A 6 6.79 9.87 8.62
N SER A 7 5.64 9.55 9.21
CA SER A 7 4.47 9.06 8.50
C SER A 7 3.19 9.69 9.02
N SER A 8 2.25 9.93 8.11
CA SER A 8 0.91 10.42 8.47
C SER A 8 -0.06 9.28 8.81
N GLU A 9 0.32 8.01 8.62
CA GLU A 9 -0.44 6.83 9.03
C GLU A 9 0.49 5.71 9.50
N VAL A 10 0.07 4.94 10.50
CA VAL A 10 0.79 3.76 11.02
C VAL A 10 -0.23 2.79 11.61
N VAL A 11 -0.26 1.53 11.18
CA VAL A 11 -1.09 0.49 11.83
C VAL A 11 -0.49 0.15 13.21
N PRO A 12 -1.30 -0.06 14.27
CA PRO A 12 -2.77 -0.06 14.31
C PRO A 12 -3.43 1.31 14.59
N PHE A 13 -2.66 2.39 14.70
CA PHE A 13 -3.10 3.68 15.21
C PHE A 13 -3.97 4.47 14.21
N ALA A 14 -3.55 4.53 12.95
CA ALA A 14 -4.17 5.35 11.91
C ALA A 14 -3.96 4.70 10.54
N LYS A 15 -5.01 4.57 9.72
CA LYS A 15 -4.95 3.93 8.39
C LYS A 15 -6.05 4.40 7.45
N THR A 16 -5.67 4.80 6.23
CA THR A 16 -6.55 4.95 5.06
C THR A 16 -6.10 4.05 3.89
N GLY A 17 -4.80 3.72 3.81
CA GLY A 17 -4.22 3.01 2.68
C GLY A 17 -3.02 2.12 3.05
N GLY A 18 -2.26 1.74 2.02
CA GLY A 18 -1.10 0.84 2.16
C GLY A 18 0.11 1.48 2.83
N LEU A 19 0.21 2.83 2.85
CA LEU A 19 1.26 3.55 3.57
C LEU A 19 1.28 3.14 5.05
N ALA A 20 0.11 3.04 5.70
CA ALA A 20 0.01 2.65 7.10
C ALA A 20 0.63 1.26 7.35
N ASP A 21 0.37 0.30 6.45
CA ASP A 21 0.89 -1.07 6.54
C ASP A 21 2.41 -1.09 6.46
N VAL A 22 2.98 -0.31 5.55
CA VAL A 22 4.45 -0.18 5.42
C VAL A 22 5.04 0.45 6.68
N ALA A 23 4.48 1.59 7.13
CA ALA A 23 4.98 2.31 8.29
C ALA A 23 4.74 1.57 9.62
N GLY A 24 3.83 0.58 9.65
CA GLY A 24 3.59 -0.29 10.81
C GLY A 24 4.45 -1.56 10.83
N ALA A 25 4.86 -2.07 9.66
CA ALA A 25 5.53 -3.37 9.57
C ALA A 25 7.02 -3.29 9.22
N LEU A 26 7.44 -2.36 8.34
CA LEU A 26 8.84 -2.17 8.00
C LEU A 26 9.71 -1.81 9.23
N PRO A 27 9.29 -0.89 10.12
CA PRO A 27 10.04 -0.61 11.35
C PRO A 27 10.26 -1.83 12.23
N LEU A 28 9.25 -2.71 12.36
CA LEU A 28 9.36 -3.94 13.14
C LEU A 28 10.38 -4.90 12.51
N ALA A 29 10.37 -5.04 11.19
CA ALA A 29 11.35 -5.87 10.50
C ALA A 29 12.77 -5.31 10.61
N LEU A 30 12.94 -3.98 10.58
CA LEU A 30 14.22 -3.32 10.80
C LEU A 30 14.72 -3.52 12.25
N GLU A 31 13.84 -3.44 13.25
CA GLU A 31 14.19 -3.72 14.66
C GLU A 31 14.66 -5.17 14.85
N GLU A 32 14.03 -6.14 14.19
CA GLU A 32 14.50 -7.54 14.21
C GLU A 32 15.86 -7.72 13.52
N LEU A 33 16.22 -6.85 12.58
CA LEU A 33 17.56 -6.80 11.97
C LEU A 33 18.58 -5.98 12.78
N GLY A 34 18.21 -5.49 13.97
CA GLY A 34 19.11 -4.80 14.90
C GLY A 34 19.17 -3.29 14.76
N GLU A 35 18.26 -2.68 13.99
CA GLU A 35 18.20 -1.23 13.81
C GLU A 35 17.44 -0.54 14.95
N GLU A 36 17.87 0.67 15.32
CA GLU A 36 17.16 1.51 16.29
C GLU A 36 16.18 2.41 15.53
N VAL A 37 14.88 2.15 15.69
CA VAL A 37 13.83 2.85 14.94
C VAL A 37 12.92 3.65 15.88
N ILE A 38 12.63 4.90 15.51
CA ILE A 38 11.54 5.69 16.10
C ILE A 38 10.63 6.21 15.01
N ILE A 39 9.38 6.48 15.36
CA ILE A 39 8.36 6.94 14.42
C ILE A 39 7.70 8.20 14.98
N THR A 40 7.36 9.17 14.13
CA THR A 40 6.41 10.23 14.47
C THR A 40 5.12 10.06 13.68
N LEU A 41 3.98 10.32 14.33
CA LEU A 41 2.63 10.26 13.75
C LEU A 41 1.78 11.39 14.32
N PRO A 42 0.89 12.05 13.56
CA PRO A 42 -0.06 12.98 14.17
C PRO A 42 -1.01 12.27 15.16
N ARG A 43 -1.32 12.92 16.28
CA ARG A 43 -2.27 12.42 17.29
C ARG A 43 -3.71 12.61 16.81
N TYR A 44 -4.18 11.76 15.91
CA TYR A 44 -5.57 11.81 15.43
C TYR A 44 -6.57 11.42 16.52
N LYS A 45 -7.81 11.90 16.39
CA LYS A 45 -8.96 11.55 17.25
C LYS A 45 -9.17 10.05 17.46
N ALA A 46 -8.92 9.24 16.42
CA ALA A 46 -9.11 7.78 16.46
C ALA A 46 -8.10 7.03 17.34
N ILE A 47 -7.00 7.69 17.72
CA ILE A 47 -6.02 7.17 18.65
C ILE A 47 -6.55 7.51 20.04
N THR A 48 -6.86 6.55 20.89
CA THR A 48 -7.42 6.84 22.22
C THR A 48 -6.70 6.02 23.27
N ASP A 49 -6.61 6.55 24.49
CA ASP A 49 -5.95 5.88 25.62
C ASP A 49 -6.73 4.62 26.04
N SER A 50 -8.01 4.53 25.70
CA SER A 50 -8.84 3.33 25.87
C SER A 50 -8.49 2.20 24.90
N ARG A 51 -7.91 2.53 23.73
CA ARG A 51 -7.58 1.57 22.68
C ARG A 51 -6.10 1.21 22.66
N PHE A 52 -5.25 2.15 23.08
CA PHE A 52 -3.80 2.01 23.01
C PHE A 52 -3.14 2.44 24.31
N LYS A 53 -2.04 1.78 24.66
CA LYS A 53 -1.20 2.18 25.79
C LYS A 53 -0.40 3.42 25.41
N ILE A 54 -0.89 4.58 25.81
CA ILE A 54 -0.30 5.89 25.50
C ILE A 54 0.30 6.49 26.76
N GLN A 55 1.51 7.02 26.63
CA GLN A 55 2.27 7.67 27.70
C GLN A 55 2.52 9.12 27.30
N ARG A 56 2.28 10.04 28.22
CA ARG A 56 2.53 11.46 27.99
C ARG A 56 4.02 11.75 28.18
N LEU A 57 4.66 12.39 27.20
CA LEU A 57 6.03 12.90 27.33
C LEU A 57 6.00 14.38 27.75
N LYS A 58 5.11 15.17 27.13
CA LYS A 58 4.91 16.60 27.39
C LYS A 58 3.56 17.06 26.83
N GLU A 59 3.18 18.31 27.08
CA GLU A 59 1.87 18.86 26.71
C GLU A 59 1.46 18.53 25.26
N ASP A 60 2.37 18.68 24.30
CA ASP A 60 2.11 18.48 22.88
C ASP A 60 2.64 17.16 22.31
N ILE A 61 3.18 16.26 23.14
CA ILE A 61 3.74 14.97 22.72
C ILE A 61 3.37 13.84 23.68
N SER A 62 2.75 12.80 23.14
CA SER A 62 2.64 11.50 23.78
C SER A 62 3.35 10.43 22.96
N PHE A 63 3.45 9.21 23.46
CA PHE A 63 4.01 8.10 22.71
C PHE A 63 3.38 6.76 23.09
N SER A 64 3.47 5.80 22.18
CA SER A 64 3.26 4.38 22.47
C SER A 64 4.50 3.59 22.09
N VAL A 65 4.58 2.34 22.53
CA VAL A 65 5.67 1.42 22.19
C VAL A 65 5.08 0.25 21.42
N ILE A 66 5.67 -0.05 20.26
CA ILE A 66 5.39 -1.26 19.47
C ILE A 66 6.67 -2.08 19.33
N GLY A 67 6.53 -3.33 18.87
CA GLY A 67 7.68 -4.22 18.76
C GLY A 67 8.32 -4.49 20.11
N LYS A 68 9.64 -4.55 20.15
CA LYS A 68 10.40 -4.67 21.40
C LYS A 68 10.53 -3.32 22.07
N ASN A 69 10.94 -2.28 21.34
CA ASN A 69 11.31 -0.97 21.89
C ASN A 69 10.99 0.23 20.98
N ILE A 70 10.33 0.05 19.84
CA ILE A 70 10.05 1.14 18.89
C ILE A 70 9.06 2.12 19.52
N LYS A 71 9.53 3.37 19.72
CA LYS A 71 8.68 4.47 20.18
C LYS A 71 7.99 5.14 19.00
N ILE A 72 6.67 5.20 19.05
CA ILE A 72 5.86 6.03 18.16
C ILE A 72 5.45 7.27 18.93
N TYR A 73 6.05 8.41 18.58
CA TYR A 73 5.72 9.70 19.14
C TYR A 73 4.54 10.32 18.40
N PHE A 74 3.50 10.65 19.15
CA PHE A 74 2.33 11.32 18.62
C PHE A 74 2.48 12.84 18.75
N ILE A 75 2.43 13.53 17.60
CA ILE A 75 2.46 14.99 17.55
C ILE A 75 1.05 15.53 17.79
N GLU A 76 0.84 16.24 18.91
CA GLU A 76 -0.49 16.66 19.35
C GLU A 76 -0.78 18.13 19.03
N LYS A 77 -1.90 18.36 18.36
CA LYS A 77 -2.49 19.69 18.21
C LYS A 77 -3.98 19.53 17.90
N ASN A 78 -4.83 19.64 18.91
CA ASN A 78 -6.27 19.34 18.77
C ASN A 78 -6.93 20.10 17.61
N LYS A 79 -6.57 21.38 17.42
CA LYS A 79 -7.04 22.20 16.27
C LYS A 79 -6.87 21.48 14.92
N TYR A 80 -5.76 20.76 14.73
CA TYR A 80 -5.40 20.08 13.49
C TYR A 80 -5.82 18.61 13.44
N PHE A 81 -5.68 17.85 14.53
CA PHE A 81 -5.76 16.39 14.46
C PHE A 81 -6.95 15.78 15.21
N ASP A 82 -7.66 16.53 16.05
CA ASP A 82 -8.89 16.06 16.70
C ASP A 82 -10.10 16.18 15.75
N ARG A 83 -10.06 15.42 14.66
CA ARG A 83 -11.03 15.42 13.56
C ARG A 83 -11.47 13.99 13.23
N ASP A 84 -12.63 13.85 12.60
CA ASP A 84 -13.20 12.53 12.27
C ASP A 84 -12.41 11.79 11.20
N GLY A 85 -11.77 12.51 10.28
CA GLY A 85 -10.89 11.95 9.25
C GLY A 85 -9.43 12.40 9.39
N LEU A 86 -8.55 11.74 8.64
CA LEU A 86 -7.12 12.02 8.66
C LEU A 86 -6.78 13.21 7.75
N TYR A 87 -7.36 13.25 6.55
CA TYR A 87 -7.11 14.27 5.51
C TYR A 87 -8.37 14.99 5.04
N GLN A 88 -9.53 14.35 5.18
CA GLN A 88 -10.80 14.76 4.60
C GLN A 88 -11.96 14.32 5.48
N ASP A 89 -13.11 14.95 5.31
CA ASP A 89 -14.38 14.49 5.84
C ASP A 89 -15.37 14.15 4.70
N LYS A 90 -16.68 14.16 4.99
CA LYS A 90 -17.72 13.86 4.00
C LYS A 90 -17.85 14.92 2.91
N THR A 91 -17.32 16.12 3.14
CA THR A 91 -17.42 17.30 2.25
C THR A 91 -16.19 17.49 1.38
N GLY A 92 -15.04 16.92 1.77
CA GLY A 92 -13.80 16.97 1.01
C GLY A 92 -12.57 17.06 1.91
N ASP A 93 -11.43 17.34 1.29
CA ASP A 93 -10.16 17.58 1.99
C ASP A 93 -10.28 18.76 2.96
N TYR A 94 -9.64 18.64 4.13
CA TYR A 94 -9.55 19.75 5.06
C TYR A 94 -8.73 20.90 4.45
N GLU A 95 -9.30 22.11 4.45
CA GLU A 95 -8.68 23.30 3.87
C GLU A 95 -7.34 23.66 4.54
N ASP A 96 -7.16 23.32 5.81
CA ASP A 96 -5.94 23.57 6.57
C ASP A 96 -4.88 22.45 6.42
N ASN A 97 -5.06 21.48 5.53
CA ASN A 97 -4.11 20.38 5.30
C ASN A 97 -2.66 20.83 5.13
N LEU A 98 -2.42 21.93 4.41
CA LEU A 98 -1.09 22.51 4.27
C LEU A 98 -0.47 22.88 5.61
N GLU A 99 -1.23 23.59 6.45
CA GLU A 99 -0.80 24.06 7.78
C GLU A 99 -0.61 22.87 8.75
N ARG A 100 -1.53 21.90 8.73
CA ARG A 100 -1.50 20.69 9.57
C ARG A 100 -0.22 19.90 9.36
N PHE A 101 0.14 19.62 8.11
CA PHE A 101 1.29 18.79 7.79
C PHE A 101 2.61 19.56 7.81
N SER A 102 2.59 20.87 7.55
CA SER A 102 3.70 21.80 7.84
C SER A 102 4.06 21.79 9.33
N TYR A 103 3.07 21.94 10.21
CA TYR A 103 3.24 21.86 11.66
C TYR A 103 3.80 20.50 12.09
N TYR A 104 3.22 19.40 11.60
CA TYR A 104 3.71 18.05 11.89
C TYR A 104 5.19 17.89 11.52
N CYS A 105 5.59 18.28 10.31
CA CYS A 105 6.97 18.15 9.83
C CYS A 105 7.97 18.92 10.71
N MET A 106 7.69 20.21 10.98
CA MET A 106 8.56 21.03 11.82
C MET A 106 8.64 20.49 13.25
N ARG A 107 7.49 20.14 13.83
CA ARG A 107 7.43 19.67 15.22
C ARG A 107 8.15 18.34 15.41
N SER A 108 8.09 17.45 14.43
CA SER A 108 8.84 16.19 14.41
C SER A 108 10.34 16.43 14.41
N LEU A 109 10.86 17.38 13.62
CA LEU A 109 12.29 17.72 13.64
C LEU A 109 12.75 18.31 14.97
N GLU A 110 11.97 19.22 15.56
CA GLU A 110 12.27 19.75 16.90
C GLU A 110 12.23 18.65 17.97
N LEU A 111 11.31 17.69 17.85
CA LEU A 111 11.22 16.57 18.78
C LEU A 111 12.52 15.77 18.82
N LEU A 112 13.12 15.49 17.66
CA LEU A 112 14.38 14.75 17.58
C LEU A 112 15.48 15.42 18.41
N LYS A 113 15.58 16.75 18.34
CA LYS A 113 16.54 17.54 19.12
C LYS A 113 16.27 17.44 20.61
N GLU A 114 15.01 17.60 21.02
CA GLU A 114 14.59 17.56 22.42
C GLU A 114 14.83 16.19 23.07
N ILE A 115 14.66 15.08 22.33
CA ILE A 115 14.94 13.73 22.83
C ILE A 115 16.37 13.27 22.53
N ASN A 116 17.20 14.14 21.94
CA ASN A 116 18.57 13.88 21.51
C ASN A 116 18.72 12.62 20.62
N PHE A 117 17.74 12.36 19.76
CA PHE A 117 17.80 11.29 18.77
C PHE A 117 18.37 11.86 17.46
N LYS A 118 19.67 11.64 17.23
CA LYS A 118 20.35 12.02 15.98
C LYS A 118 20.23 10.88 14.96
N PRO A 119 19.34 10.96 13.96
CA PRO A 119 19.16 9.88 13.00
C PRO A 119 20.31 9.83 11.99
N ASP A 120 20.76 8.61 11.67
CA ASP A 120 21.54 8.37 10.44
C ASP A 120 20.64 8.55 9.21
N ILE A 121 19.39 8.06 9.31
CA ILE A 121 18.40 8.08 8.23
C ILE A 121 17.11 8.75 8.70
N ILE A 122 16.63 9.70 7.90
CA ILE A 122 15.32 10.33 8.01
C ILE A 122 14.45 9.79 6.86
N HIS A 123 13.59 8.83 7.17
CA HIS A 123 12.71 8.18 6.22
C HIS A 123 11.32 8.80 6.27
N VAL A 124 10.96 9.50 5.20
CA VAL A 124 9.70 10.24 5.08
C VAL A 124 8.76 9.54 4.10
N HIS A 125 7.47 9.53 4.42
CA HIS A 125 6.46 8.82 3.61
C HIS A 125 5.40 9.77 3.07
N ASP A 126 5.25 9.75 1.74
CA ASP A 126 4.30 10.55 0.96
C ASP A 126 4.38 12.07 1.21
N TRP A 127 3.44 12.80 0.59
CA TRP A 127 3.43 14.27 0.57
C TRP A 127 3.30 14.87 1.98
N GLN A 128 2.63 14.19 2.92
CA GLN A 128 2.39 14.71 4.27
C GLN A 128 3.66 14.89 5.09
N ALA A 129 4.70 14.09 4.81
CA ALA A 129 6.01 14.19 5.47
C ALA A 129 7.09 14.80 4.55
N SER A 130 6.75 15.10 3.30
CA SER A 130 7.70 15.56 2.27
C SER A 130 8.27 16.96 2.50
N LEU A 131 7.73 17.74 3.46
CA LEU A 131 8.34 19.01 3.86
C LEU A 131 9.59 18.83 4.75
N ILE A 132 9.77 17.67 5.40
CA ILE A 132 10.95 17.43 6.23
C ILE A 132 12.27 17.59 5.46
N PRO A 133 12.50 16.94 4.30
CA PRO A 133 13.71 17.16 3.52
C PRO A 133 13.87 18.62 3.07
N VAL A 134 12.76 19.31 2.75
CA VAL A 134 12.78 20.74 2.39
C VAL A 134 13.29 21.58 3.57
N TYR A 135 12.75 21.37 4.78
CA TYR A 135 13.20 22.07 5.98
C TYR A 135 14.66 21.76 6.32
N LEU A 136 15.09 20.51 6.16
CA LEU A 136 16.46 20.10 6.41
C LEU A 136 17.46 20.82 5.51
N LYS A 137 17.15 20.98 4.22
CA LYS A 137 18.02 21.66 3.25
C LYS A 137 17.89 23.18 3.25
N THR A 138 16.97 23.74 4.03
CA THR A 138 16.74 25.18 4.11
C THR A 138 16.93 25.66 5.55
N ARG A 139 15.89 25.59 6.38
CA ARG A 139 15.87 26.09 7.76
C ARG A 139 16.91 25.44 8.67
N TYR A 140 17.18 24.14 8.48
CA TYR A 140 18.14 23.40 9.30
C TYR A 140 19.45 23.07 8.56
N ALA A 141 19.71 23.71 7.41
CA ALA A 141 20.86 23.38 6.56
C ALA A 141 22.21 23.53 7.28
N GLN A 142 22.27 24.42 8.27
CA GLN A 142 23.46 24.73 9.07
C GLN A 142 23.32 24.23 10.52
N ASP A 143 22.32 23.40 10.83
CA ASP A 143 22.15 22.84 12.16
C ASP A 143 23.05 21.59 12.33
N PRO A 144 24.08 21.63 13.20
CA PRO A 144 25.00 20.49 13.39
C PRO A 144 24.31 19.23 13.90
N PHE A 145 23.07 19.32 14.40
CA PHE A 145 22.30 18.16 14.82
C PHE A 145 21.98 17.22 13.65
N PHE A 146 21.77 17.75 12.44
CA PHE A 146 21.33 17.00 11.27
C PHE A 146 22.42 16.85 10.19
N GLU A 147 23.63 17.35 10.42
CA GLU A 147 24.73 17.39 9.44
C GLU A 147 25.00 16.03 8.76
N ASN A 148 24.95 14.95 9.54
CA ASN A 148 25.20 13.58 9.09
C ASN A 148 23.93 12.79 8.74
N SER A 149 22.76 13.40 8.85
CA SER A 149 21.50 12.74 8.51
C SER A 149 21.31 12.69 7.00
N ARG A 150 20.79 11.57 6.50
CA ARG A 150 20.41 11.40 5.09
C ARG A 150 18.93 11.07 4.98
N THR A 151 18.30 11.57 3.92
CA THR A 151 16.87 11.48 3.72
C THR A 151 16.51 10.45 2.65
N LEU A 152 15.50 9.65 2.96
CA LEU A 152 14.82 8.80 1.99
C LEU A 152 13.34 9.19 1.94
N LEU A 153 12.84 9.55 0.76
CA LEU A 153 11.41 9.73 0.53
C LEU A 153 10.82 8.49 -0.13
N THR A 154 9.85 7.85 0.51
CA THR A 154 9.00 6.85 -0.15
C THR A 154 7.73 7.47 -0.69
N VAL A 155 7.49 7.30 -1.99
CA VAL A 155 6.21 7.58 -2.64
C VAL A 155 5.40 6.30 -2.72
N HIS A 156 4.33 6.18 -1.94
CA HIS A 156 3.41 5.03 -1.98
C HIS A 156 2.38 5.17 -3.08
N ASN A 157 1.98 6.41 -3.39
CA ASN A 157 1.05 6.72 -4.48
C ASN A 157 1.28 8.14 -5.01
N ILE A 158 1.88 8.24 -6.19
CA ILE A 158 2.20 9.52 -6.85
C ILE A 158 0.96 10.35 -7.21
N GLY A 159 -0.24 9.76 -7.19
CA GLY A 159 -1.50 10.46 -7.43
C GLY A 159 -1.88 11.45 -6.33
N TYR A 160 -1.30 11.34 -5.13
CA TYR A 160 -1.55 12.27 -4.02
C TYR A 160 -0.30 13.12 -3.76
N GLN A 161 -0.32 14.38 -4.23
CA GLN A 161 0.88 15.22 -4.30
C GLN A 161 0.92 16.36 -3.27
N GLY A 162 -0.20 16.65 -2.60
CA GLY A 162 -0.31 17.84 -1.75
C GLY A 162 -0.20 19.12 -2.57
N LEU A 163 -1.18 19.37 -3.44
CA LEU A 163 -1.27 20.58 -4.28
C LEU A 163 -2.07 21.66 -3.55
N PHE A 164 -1.48 22.84 -3.39
CA PHE A 164 -2.11 23.97 -2.69
C PHE A 164 -1.96 25.29 -3.46
N PRO A 165 -2.87 26.27 -3.25
CA PRO A 165 -2.74 27.61 -3.81
C PRO A 165 -1.44 28.30 -3.37
N LYS A 166 -0.84 29.11 -4.26
CA LYS A 166 0.41 29.84 -4.00
C LYS A 166 0.27 30.82 -2.84
N GLU A 167 -0.91 31.39 -2.66
CA GLU A 167 -1.22 32.40 -1.64
C GLU A 167 -1.00 31.85 -0.22
N GLU A 168 -1.04 30.52 -0.07
CA GLU A 168 -0.83 29.86 1.20
C GLU A 168 0.65 29.58 1.53
N PHE A 169 1.59 29.95 0.66
CA PHE A 169 3.01 29.62 0.82
C PHE A 169 3.59 30.12 2.15
N ALA A 170 3.13 31.29 2.62
CA ALA A 170 3.55 31.85 3.90
C ALA A 170 3.26 30.92 5.10
N LYS A 171 2.27 30.03 5.02
CA LYS A 171 1.95 29.04 6.07
C LYS A 171 3.05 27.99 6.25
N LEU A 172 3.95 27.84 5.28
CA LEU A 172 5.08 26.91 5.36
C LEU A 172 6.22 27.44 6.23
N GLY A 173 6.28 28.75 6.50
CA GLY A 173 7.41 29.36 7.21
C GLY A 173 8.74 29.20 6.48
N LEU A 174 8.70 29.12 5.14
CA LEU A 174 9.86 29.02 4.25
C LEU A 174 10.12 30.36 3.57
N ASP A 175 11.39 30.58 3.20
CA ASP A 175 11.76 31.71 2.34
C ASP A 175 11.19 31.53 0.92
N TRP A 176 10.80 32.63 0.28
CA TRP A 176 10.24 32.61 -1.08
C TRP A 176 11.22 32.10 -2.14
N GLY A 177 12.53 32.11 -1.86
CA GLY A 177 13.56 31.51 -2.71
C GLY A 177 13.43 30.00 -2.90
N VAL A 178 12.63 29.31 -2.08
CA VAL A 178 12.31 27.87 -2.24
C VAL A 178 11.10 27.66 -3.18
N PHE A 179 10.31 28.71 -3.46
CA PHE A 179 9.18 28.67 -4.40
C PHE A 179 9.65 28.90 -5.84
N THR A 180 10.40 27.93 -6.36
CA THR A 180 10.96 27.95 -7.73
C THR A 180 10.64 26.65 -8.46
N MET A 181 10.89 26.64 -9.78
CA MET A 181 10.72 25.42 -10.59
C MET A 181 11.60 24.27 -10.13
N ASP A 182 12.74 24.53 -9.49
CA ASP A 182 13.61 23.52 -8.87
C ASP A 182 13.25 23.24 -7.40
N GLY A 183 12.20 23.88 -6.87
CA GLY A 183 11.72 23.71 -5.51
C GLY A 183 10.23 23.32 -5.46
N LEU A 184 9.44 24.04 -4.68
CA LEU A 184 8.02 23.70 -4.42
C LEU A 184 7.04 24.17 -5.50
N GLU A 185 7.46 25.07 -6.40
CA GLU A 185 6.54 25.64 -7.39
C GLU A 185 6.15 24.60 -8.44
N TYR A 186 4.87 24.58 -8.80
CA TYR A 186 4.33 23.69 -9.82
C TYR A 186 3.11 24.31 -10.49
N TYR A 187 3.30 24.90 -11.68
CA TYR A 187 2.27 25.58 -12.47
C TYR A 187 1.50 26.65 -11.66
N GLY A 188 2.23 27.50 -10.94
CA GLY A 188 1.68 28.55 -10.09
C GLY A 188 1.07 28.06 -8.78
N LYS A 189 1.22 26.77 -8.44
CA LYS A 189 0.77 26.17 -7.18
C LYS A 189 1.95 25.67 -6.35
N ILE A 190 1.69 25.37 -5.09
CA ILE A 190 2.61 24.66 -4.21
C ILE A 190 2.40 23.16 -4.44
N ASN A 191 3.47 22.40 -4.63
CA ASN A 191 3.45 20.95 -4.68
C ASN A 191 4.41 20.38 -3.63
N ILE A 192 3.84 19.84 -2.55
CA ILE A 192 4.63 19.37 -1.40
C ILE A 192 5.42 18.11 -1.73
N LEU A 193 4.83 17.17 -2.46
CA LEU A 193 5.53 15.96 -2.89
C LEU A 193 6.69 16.30 -3.82
N LYS A 194 6.49 17.22 -4.77
CA LYS A 194 7.58 17.73 -5.63
C LYS A 194 8.72 18.30 -4.82
N GLY A 195 8.43 19.10 -3.79
CA GLY A 195 9.45 19.56 -2.84
C GLY A 195 10.22 18.40 -2.21
N GLY A 196 9.52 17.38 -1.72
CA GLY A 196 10.17 16.16 -1.22
C GLY A 196 11.08 15.49 -2.26
N LEU A 197 10.60 15.32 -3.50
CA LEU A 197 11.36 14.73 -4.59
C LEU A 197 12.62 15.53 -4.96
N GLU A 198 12.57 16.86 -4.92
CA GLU A 198 13.72 17.71 -5.25
C GLU A 198 14.74 17.74 -4.10
N PHE A 199 14.30 17.75 -2.85
CA PHE A 199 15.18 17.99 -1.69
C PHE A 199 15.65 16.72 -0.95
N SER A 200 15.02 15.56 -1.16
CA SER A 200 15.50 14.30 -0.56
C SER A 200 16.82 13.84 -1.19
N ASP A 201 17.66 13.15 -0.42
CA ASP A 201 18.93 12.58 -0.92
C ASP A 201 18.63 11.40 -1.84
N LEU A 202 17.81 10.44 -1.38
CA LEU A 202 17.28 9.34 -2.19
C LEU A 202 15.75 9.31 -2.19
N ILE A 203 15.19 8.67 -3.22
CA ILE A 203 13.75 8.48 -3.41
C ILE A 203 13.51 6.99 -3.65
N ASN A 204 12.45 6.43 -3.09
CA ASN A 204 11.95 5.15 -3.53
C ASN A 204 10.43 5.13 -3.73
N THR A 205 9.98 4.13 -4.46
CA THR A 205 8.58 3.72 -4.47
C THR A 205 8.48 2.22 -4.20
N VAL A 206 7.25 1.72 -4.17
CA VAL A 206 6.89 0.42 -3.59
C VAL A 206 6.99 -0.76 -4.58
N SER A 207 7.63 -0.56 -5.74
CA SER A 207 8.07 -1.64 -6.63
C SER A 207 9.04 -1.14 -7.74
N PRO A 208 9.94 -1.99 -8.27
CA PRO A 208 10.83 -1.65 -9.39
C PRO A 208 10.13 -1.21 -10.68
N THR A 209 9.11 -1.95 -11.11
CA THR A 209 8.37 -1.61 -12.33
C THR A 209 7.61 -0.30 -12.14
N TYR A 210 6.99 -0.08 -10.98
CA TYR A 210 6.31 1.19 -10.73
C TYR A 210 7.27 2.38 -10.71
N ALA A 211 8.49 2.21 -10.19
CA ALA A 211 9.54 3.24 -10.25
C ALA A 211 9.87 3.65 -11.70
N ALA A 212 9.83 2.71 -12.64
CA ALA A 212 9.97 2.99 -14.06
C ALA A 212 8.70 3.62 -14.66
N GLU A 213 7.50 3.11 -14.31
CA GLU A 213 6.23 3.60 -14.82
C GLU A 213 5.98 5.07 -14.46
N ILE A 214 6.20 5.49 -13.20
CA ILE A 214 5.95 6.88 -12.75
C ILE A 214 6.87 7.91 -13.41
N ARG A 215 7.87 7.47 -14.17
CA ARG A 215 8.71 8.32 -15.02
C ARG A 215 8.15 8.52 -16.43
N THR A 216 6.96 7.99 -16.71
CA THR A 216 6.24 8.17 -17.97
C THR A 216 5.05 9.09 -17.77
N LYS A 217 4.57 9.73 -18.85
CA LYS A 217 3.39 10.61 -18.80
C LYS A 217 2.12 9.90 -18.35
N GLU A 218 2.01 8.60 -18.62
CA GLU A 218 0.81 7.81 -18.29
C GLU A 218 0.63 7.62 -16.77
N PHE A 219 1.74 7.44 -16.04
CA PHE A 219 1.70 7.11 -14.61
C PHE A 219 2.40 8.14 -13.71
N GLY A 220 3.05 9.15 -14.26
CA GLY A 220 3.80 10.16 -13.48
C GLY A 220 2.96 11.27 -12.87
N PHE A 221 1.69 11.39 -13.29
CA PHE A 221 0.76 12.43 -12.81
C PHE A 221 1.37 13.85 -12.91
N GLY A 222 2.16 14.12 -13.96
CA GLY A 222 2.82 15.39 -14.23
C GLY A 222 4.17 15.58 -13.51
N LEU A 223 4.57 14.65 -12.63
CA LEU A 223 5.87 14.65 -11.96
C LEU A 223 6.92 13.81 -12.69
N GLU A 224 6.60 13.22 -13.84
CA GLU A 224 7.54 12.40 -14.61
C GLU A 224 8.82 13.16 -15.00
N GLY A 225 8.73 14.47 -15.24
CA GLY A 225 9.90 15.33 -15.52
C GLY A 225 10.86 15.42 -14.33
N VAL A 226 10.31 15.67 -13.13
CA VAL A 226 11.07 15.72 -11.87
C VAL A 226 11.72 14.37 -11.58
N LEU A 227 10.96 13.28 -11.73
CA LEU A 227 11.45 11.93 -11.49
C LEU A 227 12.52 11.51 -12.50
N ASN A 228 12.44 11.95 -13.76
CA ASN A 228 13.49 11.68 -14.75
C ASN A 228 14.78 12.46 -14.47
N LYS A 229 14.68 13.72 -13.98
CA LYS A 229 15.85 14.48 -13.50
C LYS A 229 16.53 13.77 -12.32
N ARG A 230 15.75 13.10 -11.48
CA ARG A 230 16.19 12.35 -10.29
C ARG A 230 16.33 10.84 -10.50
N LYS A 231 16.38 10.34 -11.75
CA LYS A 231 16.32 8.90 -12.07
C LYS A 231 17.36 8.05 -11.34
N ASP A 232 18.57 8.58 -11.14
CA ASP A 232 19.69 7.84 -10.52
C ASP A 232 19.56 7.75 -8.99
N ALA A 233 18.67 8.57 -8.42
CA ALA A 233 18.29 8.58 -7.00
C ALA A 233 16.94 7.89 -6.75
N LEU A 234 16.25 7.39 -7.78
CA LEU A 234 14.94 6.73 -7.68
C LEU A 234 15.07 5.21 -7.70
N PHE A 235 14.56 4.57 -6.65
CA PHE A 235 14.58 3.11 -6.47
C PHE A 235 13.18 2.54 -6.33
N GLY A 236 13.03 1.24 -6.58
CA GLY A 236 11.79 0.51 -6.32
C GLY A 236 12.04 -0.66 -5.38
N ILE A 237 11.30 -0.72 -4.28
CA ILE A 237 11.39 -1.81 -3.30
C ILE A 237 9.99 -2.33 -3.04
N LEU A 238 9.74 -3.59 -3.37
CA LEU A 238 8.47 -4.26 -3.09
C LEU A 238 8.15 -4.24 -1.59
N ASN A 239 6.88 -4.02 -1.26
CA ASN A 239 6.41 -4.17 0.11
C ASN A 239 6.53 -5.63 0.57
N GLY A 240 6.58 -5.82 1.88
CA GLY A 240 6.42 -7.13 2.49
C GLY A 240 4.97 -7.47 2.84
N LEU A 241 4.75 -8.72 3.19
CA LEU A 241 3.52 -9.28 3.72
C LEU A 241 3.76 -9.74 5.16
N ASP A 242 2.82 -9.43 6.04
CA ASP A 242 2.84 -9.92 7.42
C ASP A 242 2.35 -11.37 7.48
N TYR A 243 3.29 -12.31 7.58
CA TYR A 243 3.00 -13.74 7.69
C TYR A 243 2.47 -14.16 9.07
N LYS A 244 2.42 -13.27 10.07
CA LYS A 244 1.70 -13.57 11.33
C LYS A 244 0.19 -13.43 11.13
N ILE A 245 -0.22 -12.50 10.27
CA ILE A 245 -1.62 -12.26 9.90
C ILE A 245 -2.05 -13.20 8.77
N TRP A 246 -1.25 -13.26 7.71
CA TRP A 246 -1.55 -13.98 6.48
C TRP A 246 -0.80 -15.30 6.44
N ASN A 247 -1.34 -16.33 7.07
CA ASN A 247 -0.72 -17.65 7.09
C ASN A 247 -1.75 -18.77 7.18
N PRO A 248 -1.94 -19.58 6.13
CA PRO A 248 -2.95 -20.65 6.13
C PRO A 248 -2.70 -21.71 7.19
N GLU A 249 -1.50 -21.79 7.78
CA GLU A 249 -1.18 -22.75 8.84
C GLU A 249 -1.71 -22.32 10.21
N THR A 250 -1.90 -21.01 10.43
CA THR A 250 -2.27 -20.45 11.75
C THR A 250 -3.58 -19.65 11.72
N ASP A 251 -4.03 -19.23 10.55
CA ASP A 251 -5.22 -18.43 10.33
C ASP A 251 -6.48 -19.09 10.89
N SER A 252 -7.12 -18.42 11.84
CA SER A 252 -8.34 -18.88 12.51
C SER A 252 -9.63 -18.45 11.81
N LEU A 253 -9.53 -17.61 10.77
CA LEU A 253 -10.68 -17.10 10.02
C LEU A 253 -11.11 -18.02 8.87
N ILE A 254 -10.26 -18.98 8.51
CA ILE A 254 -10.50 -19.96 7.45
C ILE A 254 -11.06 -21.26 8.02
N ALA A 255 -11.83 -22.00 7.22
CA ALA A 255 -12.51 -23.21 7.68
C ALA A 255 -11.56 -24.35 8.04
N LYS A 256 -10.46 -24.48 7.28
CA LYS A 256 -9.45 -25.49 7.52
C LYS A 256 -8.05 -24.92 7.27
N LYS A 257 -7.21 -24.97 8.30
CA LYS A 257 -5.79 -24.64 8.22
C LYS A 257 -5.05 -25.65 7.35
N PHE A 258 -4.09 -25.19 6.55
CA PHE A 258 -3.33 -26.02 5.62
C PHE A 258 -1.93 -25.48 5.37
N SER A 259 -1.05 -26.35 4.86
CA SER A 259 0.31 -26.03 4.41
C SER A 259 0.59 -26.68 3.05
N LEU A 260 1.80 -26.49 2.52
CA LEU A 260 2.29 -27.24 1.36
C LEU A 260 2.22 -28.77 1.54
N LYS A 261 2.27 -29.26 2.78
CA LYS A 261 2.17 -30.71 3.08
C LYS A 261 0.73 -31.21 3.11
N THR A 262 -0.25 -30.30 3.27
CA THR A 262 -1.68 -30.63 3.40
C THR A 262 -2.54 -29.87 2.40
N LEU A 263 -2.03 -29.59 1.20
CA LEU A 263 -2.72 -28.79 0.17
C LEU A 263 -4.15 -29.26 -0.15
N ALA A 264 -4.44 -30.55 0.00
CA ALA A 264 -5.80 -31.08 -0.16
C ALA A 264 -6.83 -30.41 0.77
N ASP A 265 -6.41 -29.96 1.96
CA ASP A 265 -7.27 -29.24 2.90
C ASP A 265 -7.69 -27.85 2.39
N LYS A 266 -6.97 -27.26 1.42
CA LYS A 266 -7.40 -26.03 0.74
C LYS A 266 -8.80 -26.18 0.13
N TYR A 267 -9.11 -27.35 -0.43
CA TYR A 267 -10.42 -27.59 -1.07
C TYR A 267 -11.58 -27.60 -0.08
N LYS A 268 -11.35 -27.85 1.22
CA LYS A 268 -12.37 -27.66 2.27
C LYS A 268 -12.72 -26.18 2.45
N ASN A 269 -11.74 -25.28 2.28
CA ASN A 269 -12.00 -23.83 2.28
C ASN A 269 -12.79 -23.39 1.04
N LYS A 270 -12.58 -24.03 -0.11
CA LYS A 270 -13.37 -23.78 -1.32
C LYS A 270 -14.84 -24.16 -1.11
N GLU A 271 -15.09 -25.34 -0.57
CA GLU A 271 -16.44 -25.80 -0.22
C GLU A 271 -17.13 -24.86 0.78
N ASP A 272 -16.42 -24.46 1.85
CA ASP A 272 -16.92 -23.49 2.83
C ASP A 272 -17.28 -22.15 2.18
N LEU A 273 -16.40 -21.63 1.33
CA LEU A 273 -16.63 -20.38 0.62
C LEU A 273 -17.84 -20.48 -0.32
N GLN A 274 -17.99 -21.57 -1.07
CA GLN A 274 -19.17 -21.82 -1.91
C GLN A 274 -20.46 -21.82 -1.08
N LYS A 275 -20.47 -22.49 0.08
CA LYS A 275 -21.63 -22.54 0.98
C LYS A 275 -22.01 -21.15 1.52
N ILE A 276 -21.04 -20.41 2.06
CA ILE A 276 -21.27 -19.07 2.63
C ILE A 276 -21.69 -18.06 1.57
N CYS A 277 -21.21 -18.24 0.33
CA CYS A 277 -21.58 -17.39 -0.82
C CYS A 277 -22.84 -17.87 -1.55
N HIS A 278 -23.53 -18.90 -1.05
CA HIS A 278 -24.72 -19.49 -1.67
C HIS A 278 -24.52 -19.93 -3.13
N LEU A 279 -23.30 -20.34 -3.48
CA LEU A 279 -22.94 -20.89 -4.78
C LEU A 279 -23.08 -22.43 -4.76
N PRO A 280 -23.31 -23.08 -5.91
CA PRO A 280 -23.27 -24.54 -6.00
C PRO A 280 -21.94 -25.09 -5.47
N VAL A 281 -22.00 -26.08 -4.58
CA VAL A 281 -20.80 -26.76 -4.07
C VAL A 281 -20.28 -27.70 -5.17
N ALA A 282 -19.18 -27.32 -5.81
CA ALA A 282 -18.60 -28.03 -6.94
C ALA A 282 -17.07 -27.92 -6.92
N SER A 283 -16.38 -29.02 -6.68
CA SER A 283 -14.92 -29.06 -6.55
C SER A 283 -14.20 -28.90 -7.89
N ASP A 284 -14.82 -29.34 -8.98
CA ASP A 284 -14.35 -29.31 -10.36
C ASP A 284 -14.62 -28.00 -11.11
N THR A 285 -15.45 -27.12 -10.53
CA THR A 285 -15.74 -25.78 -11.07
C THR A 285 -14.71 -24.76 -10.54
N PRO A 286 -13.90 -24.09 -11.37
CA PRO A 286 -12.96 -23.06 -10.90
C PRO A 286 -13.69 -21.91 -10.20
N LEU A 287 -13.18 -21.46 -9.05
CA LEU A 287 -13.69 -20.32 -8.32
C LEU A 287 -12.70 -19.14 -8.33
N LEU A 288 -13.14 -18.03 -8.90
CA LEU A 288 -12.41 -16.76 -8.94
C LEU A 288 -12.82 -15.90 -7.75
N GLY A 289 -11.85 -15.35 -7.04
CA GLY A 289 -12.05 -14.40 -5.95
C GLY A 289 -11.56 -13.00 -6.30
N ILE A 290 -12.28 -11.98 -5.84
CA ILE A 290 -11.86 -10.57 -5.88
C ILE A 290 -12.08 -9.96 -4.49
N VAL A 291 -11.03 -9.37 -3.92
CA VAL A 291 -11.11 -8.51 -2.75
C VAL A 291 -10.48 -7.17 -3.13
N SER A 292 -11.29 -6.13 -3.36
CA SER A 292 -10.78 -4.86 -3.88
C SER A 292 -11.75 -3.69 -3.70
N ARG A 293 -11.23 -2.46 -3.73
CA ARG A 293 -12.07 -1.27 -3.92
C ARG A 293 -12.68 -1.31 -5.32
N LEU A 294 -13.98 -1.07 -5.43
CA LEU A 294 -14.69 -1.05 -6.71
C LEU A 294 -14.44 0.28 -7.42
N ALA A 295 -13.31 0.40 -8.11
CA ALA A 295 -12.88 1.63 -8.78
C ALA A 295 -12.29 1.34 -10.16
N GLN A 296 -12.24 2.36 -11.03
CA GLN A 296 -11.62 2.22 -12.35
C GLN A 296 -10.14 1.83 -12.26
N GLN A 297 -9.40 2.42 -11.31
CA GLN A 297 -8.02 2.01 -11.02
C GLN A 297 -7.89 0.49 -10.84
N LYS A 298 -8.87 -0.16 -10.22
CA LYS A 298 -8.84 -1.59 -9.89
C LYS A 298 -9.42 -2.48 -11.00
N GLY A 299 -9.65 -1.90 -12.18
CA GLY A 299 -10.10 -2.59 -13.39
C GLY A 299 -11.54 -3.01 -13.44
N PHE A 300 -12.39 -2.36 -12.66
CA PHE A 300 -13.81 -2.58 -12.76
C PHE A 300 -14.42 -2.02 -14.05
N ASP A 301 -13.74 -1.11 -14.76
CA ASP A 301 -14.12 -0.66 -16.09
C ASP A 301 -14.02 -1.78 -17.14
N ILE A 302 -12.90 -2.52 -17.17
CA ILE A 302 -12.75 -3.65 -18.10
C ILE A 302 -13.50 -4.90 -17.62
N LEU A 303 -13.57 -5.14 -16.31
CA LEU A 303 -14.34 -6.26 -15.75
C LEU A 303 -15.82 -6.10 -16.03
N ALA A 304 -16.39 -4.91 -15.85
CA ALA A 304 -17.80 -4.64 -16.15
C ALA A 304 -18.17 -4.96 -17.60
N GLN A 305 -17.24 -4.75 -18.54
CA GLN A 305 -17.44 -5.07 -19.95
C GLN A 305 -17.24 -6.56 -20.25
N ALA A 306 -16.36 -7.24 -19.50
CA ALA A 306 -16.00 -8.65 -19.67
C ALA A 306 -16.91 -9.64 -18.92
N ILE A 307 -17.66 -9.15 -17.93
CA ILE A 307 -18.38 -9.99 -16.96
C ILE A 307 -19.37 -10.97 -17.61
N ASP A 308 -20.12 -10.54 -18.64
CA ASP A 308 -21.09 -11.42 -19.31
C ASP A 308 -20.40 -12.60 -20.03
N PRO A 309 -19.39 -12.39 -20.89
CA PRO A 309 -18.60 -13.49 -21.44
C PRO A 309 -17.98 -14.40 -20.37
N ILE A 310 -17.45 -13.83 -19.29
CA ILE A 310 -16.82 -14.59 -18.20
C ILE A 310 -17.87 -15.48 -17.51
N CYS A 311 -19.04 -14.95 -17.18
CA CYS A 311 -20.10 -15.71 -16.49
C CYS A 311 -20.76 -16.78 -17.34
N LYS A 312 -20.57 -16.76 -18.67
CA LYS A 312 -21.01 -17.83 -19.57
C LYS A 312 -20.01 -19.00 -19.62
N MET A 313 -18.83 -18.85 -19.04
CA MET A 313 -17.87 -19.94 -18.87
C MET A 313 -18.26 -20.81 -17.67
N HIS A 314 -17.73 -22.03 -17.62
CA HIS A 314 -17.94 -22.94 -16.47
C HIS A 314 -17.01 -22.55 -15.31
N LEU A 315 -17.42 -21.55 -14.53
CA LEU A 315 -16.71 -21.03 -13.36
C LEU A 315 -17.68 -20.45 -12.32
N GLN A 316 -17.14 -20.05 -11.17
CA GLN A 316 -17.78 -19.21 -10.16
C GLN A 316 -16.94 -17.97 -9.86
N LEU A 317 -17.59 -16.90 -9.40
CA LEU A 317 -16.98 -15.61 -9.09
C LEU A 317 -17.52 -15.05 -7.78
N VAL A 318 -16.62 -14.79 -6.83
CA VAL A 318 -16.94 -14.11 -5.56
C VAL A 318 -16.27 -12.75 -5.55
N ILE A 319 -17.06 -11.69 -5.31
CA ILE A 319 -16.58 -10.30 -5.28
C ILE A 319 -16.89 -9.70 -3.91
N LEU A 320 -15.85 -9.23 -3.22
CA LEU A 320 -15.95 -8.50 -1.96
C LEU A 320 -15.34 -7.11 -2.09
N GLY A 321 -16.13 -6.07 -1.81
CA GLY A 321 -15.62 -4.71 -1.70
C GLY A 321 -16.65 -3.63 -1.95
N THR A 322 -16.26 -2.38 -1.67
CA THR A 322 -17.05 -1.16 -1.87
C THR A 322 -16.26 -0.14 -2.69
N GLY A 323 -16.90 0.93 -3.16
CA GLY A 323 -16.29 1.88 -4.11
C GLY A 323 -17.34 2.65 -4.91
N ASP A 324 -17.05 2.97 -6.16
CA ASP A 324 -17.91 3.79 -7.02
C ASP A 324 -19.29 3.15 -7.22
N LEU A 325 -20.35 3.93 -6.96
CA LEU A 325 -21.75 3.48 -7.09
C LEU A 325 -22.10 2.95 -8.49
N LYS A 326 -21.40 3.43 -9.53
CA LYS A 326 -21.60 2.92 -10.90
C LYS A 326 -21.28 1.43 -11.00
N TYR A 327 -20.22 0.96 -10.34
CA TYR A 327 -19.83 -0.45 -10.38
C TYR A 327 -20.71 -1.30 -9.46
N HIS A 328 -21.21 -0.74 -8.36
CA HIS A 328 -22.19 -1.42 -7.50
C HIS A 328 -23.42 -1.80 -8.33
N ARG A 329 -24.04 -0.81 -8.98
CA ARG A 329 -25.24 -1.02 -9.81
C ARG A 329 -25.03 -2.04 -10.92
N ILE A 330 -23.88 -1.98 -11.61
CA ILE A 330 -23.55 -2.93 -12.67
C ILE A 330 -23.43 -4.34 -12.10
N LEU A 331 -22.63 -4.54 -11.05
CA LEU A 331 -22.37 -5.85 -10.48
C LEU A 331 -23.62 -6.45 -9.82
N GLU A 332 -24.44 -5.65 -9.13
CA GLU A 332 -25.71 -6.10 -8.55
C GLU A 332 -26.67 -6.61 -9.63
N LYS A 333 -26.78 -5.90 -10.76
CA LYS A 333 -27.58 -6.36 -11.91
C LYS A 333 -27.05 -7.69 -12.44
N LYS A 334 -25.73 -7.86 -12.52
CA LYS A 334 -25.12 -9.10 -13.01
C LYS A 334 -25.28 -10.27 -12.04
N ALA A 335 -25.16 -10.03 -10.73
CA ALA A 335 -25.40 -11.04 -9.70
C ALA A 335 -26.84 -11.58 -9.75
N LYS A 336 -27.83 -10.71 -10.04
CA LYS A 336 -29.22 -11.14 -10.25
C LYS A 336 -29.43 -11.98 -11.52
N ILE A 337 -28.67 -11.71 -12.59
CA ILE A 337 -28.76 -12.46 -13.85
C ILE A 337 -28.07 -13.82 -13.72
N TYR A 338 -26.94 -13.90 -13.00
CA TYR A 338 -26.15 -15.12 -12.84
C TYR A 338 -26.01 -15.54 -11.36
N PRO A 339 -27.11 -15.82 -10.63
CA PRO A 339 -27.08 -16.03 -9.18
C PRO A 339 -26.36 -17.31 -8.75
N LYS A 340 -26.20 -18.27 -9.67
CA LYS A 340 -25.43 -19.51 -9.42
C LYS A 340 -23.94 -19.40 -9.78
N VAL A 341 -23.53 -18.25 -10.32
CA VAL A 341 -22.16 -17.99 -10.80
C VAL A 341 -21.51 -16.86 -10.01
N ILE A 342 -22.24 -15.78 -9.73
CA ILE A 342 -21.71 -14.59 -9.04
C ILE A 342 -22.27 -14.53 -7.61
N SER A 343 -21.38 -14.39 -6.63
CA SER A 343 -21.71 -13.87 -5.30
C SER A 343 -21.08 -12.50 -5.10
N LEU A 344 -21.89 -11.50 -4.75
CA LEU A 344 -21.46 -10.11 -4.59
C LEU A 344 -21.69 -9.64 -3.14
N HIS A 345 -20.63 -9.12 -2.53
CA HIS A 345 -20.64 -8.62 -1.15
C HIS A 345 -20.12 -7.18 -1.11
N LEU A 346 -21.04 -6.21 -1.09
CA LEU A 346 -20.75 -4.78 -1.05
C LEU A 346 -20.50 -4.27 0.37
N LYS A 347 -19.48 -4.82 1.04
CA LYS A 347 -19.11 -4.47 2.41
C LYS A 347 -17.62 -4.63 2.67
N PHE A 348 -17.14 -4.12 3.80
CA PHE A 348 -15.85 -4.51 4.35
C PHE A 348 -16.07 -5.70 5.30
N ASP A 349 -15.41 -6.82 5.01
CA ASP A 349 -15.56 -8.05 5.79
C ASP A 349 -14.22 -8.81 5.82
N ASN A 350 -13.48 -8.68 6.92
CA ASN A 350 -12.16 -9.29 7.04
C ASN A 350 -12.24 -10.84 7.02
N VAL A 351 -13.24 -11.41 7.68
CA VAL A 351 -13.42 -12.87 7.73
C VAL A 351 -13.66 -13.41 6.32
N LEU A 352 -14.57 -12.78 5.58
CA LEU A 352 -14.83 -13.18 4.19
C LEU A 352 -13.62 -12.97 3.28
N ALA A 353 -12.83 -11.91 3.48
CA ALA A 353 -11.59 -11.71 2.72
C ALA A 353 -10.61 -12.88 2.90
N HIS A 354 -10.34 -13.29 4.14
CA HIS A 354 -9.50 -14.46 4.43
C HIS A 354 -10.05 -15.75 3.80
N LYS A 355 -11.37 -15.96 3.88
CA LYS A 355 -12.04 -17.09 3.23
C LYS A 355 -11.93 -17.05 1.70
N ILE A 356 -12.01 -15.88 1.08
CA ILE A 356 -11.79 -15.71 -0.36
C ILE A 356 -10.36 -16.09 -0.73
N TYR A 357 -9.35 -15.60 0.00
CA TYR A 357 -7.95 -15.96 -0.27
C TYR A 357 -7.68 -17.46 -0.07
N ALA A 358 -8.27 -18.10 0.94
CA ALA A 358 -8.08 -19.51 1.20
C ALA A 358 -8.87 -20.44 0.25
N GLY A 359 -10.10 -20.06 -0.09
CA GLY A 359 -11.05 -20.91 -0.82
C GLY A 359 -11.08 -20.69 -2.33
N SER A 360 -10.53 -19.59 -2.85
CA SER A 360 -10.46 -19.38 -4.30
C SER A 360 -9.39 -20.24 -4.96
N ASP A 361 -9.60 -20.57 -6.23
CA ASP A 361 -8.58 -21.17 -7.08
C ASP A 361 -7.74 -20.08 -7.76
N ILE A 362 -8.40 -19.01 -8.20
CA ILE A 362 -7.78 -17.88 -8.90
C ILE A 362 -8.13 -16.57 -8.17
N PHE A 363 -7.16 -15.68 -7.99
CA PHE A 363 -7.38 -14.34 -7.45
C PHE A 363 -7.28 -13.30 -8.57
N LEU A 364 -8.39 -12.65 -8.91
CA LEU A 364 -8.45 -11.75 -10.06
C LEU A 364 -8.14 -10.30 -9.65
N MET A 365 -7.06 -9.74 -10.19
CA MET A 365 -6.63 -8.34 -9.98
C MET A 365 -6.37 -7.63 -11.31
N PRO A 366 -7.42 -7.15 -12.00
CA PRO A 366 -7.29 -6.50 -13.31
C PRO A 366 -6.93 -5.01 -13.18
N SER A 367 -6.16 -4.62 -12.17
CA SER A 367 -5.84 -3.23 -11.86
C SER A 367 -5.19 -2.53 -13.06
N LYS A 368 -5.66 -1.32 -13.40
CA LYS A 368 -5.07 -0.47 -14.46
C LYS A 368 -3.68 0.02 -14.07
N TYR A 369 -3.51 0.36 -12.80
CA TYR A 369 -2.22 0.65 -12.19
C TYR A 369 -2.22 0.17 -10.74
N GLU A 370 -1.08 -0.36 -10.28
CA GLU A 370 -0.94 -0.95 -8.95
C GLU A 370 0.49 -0.75 -8.43
N PRO A 371 0.75 0.28 -7.60
CA PRO A 371 2.12 0.62 -7.18
C PRO A 371 2.91 -0.58 -6.64
N CYS A 372 2.27 -1.40 -5.81
CA CYS A 372 2.80 -2.68 -5.34
C CYS A 372 1.75 -3.79 -5.47
N GLY A 373 0.61 -3.60 -4.81
CA GLY A 373 -0.39 -4.64 -4.61
C GLY A 373 0.01 -5.59 -3.48
N LEU A 374 -0.90 -5.83 -2.54
CA LEU A 374 -0.73 -6.84 -1.48
C LEU A 374 -1.56 -8.10 -1.76
N GLY A 375 -2.64 -7.97 -2.55
CA GLY A 375 -3.58 -9.05 -2.79
C GLY A 375 -2.95 -10.27 -3.47
N GLN A 376 -2.03 -10.04 -4.42
CA GLN A 376 -1.31 -11.12 -5.08
C GLN A 376 -0.36 -11.84 -4.12
N MET A 377 0.32 -11.10 -3.24
CA MET A 377 1.20 -11.68 -2.21
C MET A 377 0.41 -12.53 -1.22
N ILE A 378 -0.77 -12.05 -0.79
CA ILE A 378 -1.68 -12.85 0.04
C ILE A 378 -2.16 -14.09 -0.73
N SER A 379 -2.55 -13.93 -2.00
CA SER A 379 -3.04 -15.05 -2.82
C SER A 379 -1.98 -16.14 -2.98
N PHE A 380 -0.72 -15.77 -3.24
CA PHE A 380 0.42 -16.68 -3.27
C PHE A 380 0.55 -17.46 -1.98
N ARG A 381 0.53 -16.75 -0.83
CA ARG A 381 0.66 -17.35 0.49
C ARG A 381 -0.44 -18.38 0.80
N TYR A 382 -1.63 -18.23 0.23
CA TYR A 382 -2.77 -19.12 0.40
C TYR A 382 -2.97 -20.11 -0.77
N GLY A 383 -1.98 -20.22 -1.67
CA GLY A 383 -2.04 -21.14 -2.81
C GLY A 383 -3.17 -20.84 -3.80
N THR A 384 -3.59 -19.58 -3.89
CA THR A 384 -4.56 -19.08 -4.85
C THR A 384 -3.80 -18.35 -5.95
N LEU A 385 -3.95 -18.79 -7.20
CA LEU A 385 -3.11 -18.28 -8.29
C LEU A 385 -3.60 -16.89 -8.74
N PRO A 386 -2.76 -15.85 -8.72
CA PRO A 386 -3.19 -14.54 -9.16
C PRO A 386 -3.34 -14.48 -10.69
N LEU A 387 -4.39 -13.79 -11.16
CA LEU A 387 -4.57 -13.38 -12.55
C LEU A 387 -4.56 -11.85 -12.60
N VAL A 388 -3.53 -11.28 -13.24
CA VAL A 388 -3.23 -9.85 -13.13
C VAL A 388 -3.02 -9.19 -14.48
N PHE A 389 -3.28 -7.88 -14.54
CA PHE A 389 -2.71 -7.02 -15.57
C PHE A 389 -1.24 -6.75 -15.25
N LYS A 390 -0.37 -6.71 -16.27
CA LYS A 390 1.06 -6.43 -16.13
C LYS A 390 1.28 -4.93 -15.86
N THR A 391 1.20 -4.52 -14.60
CA THR A 391 1.48 -3.15 -14.15
C THR A 391 2.10 -3.13 -12.76
N GLY A 392 2.97 -2.15 -12.50
CA GLY A 392 3.60 -1.87 -11.22
C GLY A 392 4.08 -3.14 -10.50
N GLY A 393 3.77 -3.26 -9.21
CA GLY A 393 4.23 -4.42 -8.43
C GLY A 393 3.59 -5.75 -8.81
N LEU A 394 2.49 -5.76 -9.58
CA LEU A 394 1.94 -7.00 -10.13
C LEU A 394 2.88 -7.57 -11.21
N ALA A 395 3.48 -6.71 -12.03
CA ALA A 395 4.48 -7.10 -13.03
C ALA A 395 5.77 -7.62 -12.38
N ASP A 396 6.13 -7.11 -11.20
CA ASP A 396 7.32 -7.54 -10.46
C ASP A 396 7.13 -8.84 -9.67
N THR A 397 5.87 -9.27 -9.43
CA THR A 397 5.57 -10.39 -8.53
C THR A 397 4.91 -11.58 -9.22
N VAL A 398 4.17 -11.36 -10.31
CA VAL A 398 3.42 -12.41 -11.02
C VAL A 398 4.04 -12.68 -12.38
N ASN A 399 4.29 -13.95 -12.67
CA ASN A 399 4.78 -14.44 -13.95
C ASN A 399 4.09 -15.77 -14.31
N GLN A 400 4.56 -16.44 -15.36
CA GLN A 400 3.95 -17.67 -15.86
C GLN A 400 4.17 -18.90 -14.95
N ASP A 401 5.15 -18.83 -14.04
CA ASP A 401 5.50 -19.93 -13.14
C ASP A 401 4.67 -19.92 -11.86
N ASN A 402 4.03 -18.80 -11.54
CA ASN A 402 3.28 -18.64 -10.29
C ASN A 402 1.85 -18.06 -10.48
N GLY A 403 1.47 -17.65 -11.69
CA GLY A 403 0.13 -17.10 -11.96
C GLY A 403 -0.16 -16.86 -13.43
N PHE A 404 -1.07 -15.92 -13.69
CA PHE A 404 -1.53 -15.57 -15.02
C PHE A 404 -1.41 -14.07 -15.25
N VAL A 405 -0.81 -13.68 -16.36
CA VAL A 405 -0.55 -12.28 -16.69
C VAL A 405 -1.15 -11.96 -18.05
N PHE A 406 -1.83 -10.82 -18.15
CA PHE A 406 -2.22 -10.23 -19.43
C PHE A 406 -1.57 -8.85 -19.61
N GLU A 407 -1.11 -8.57 -20.82
CA GLU A 407 -0.23 -7.43 -21.10
C GLU A 407 -0.93 -6.25 -21.77
N GLN A 408 -2.09 -6.46 -22.39
CA GLN A 408 -2.88 -5.36 -22.95
C GLN A 408 -4.11 -5.11 -22.09
N TYR A 409 -4.32 -3.85 -21.71
CA TYR A 409 -5.42 -3.44 -20.85
C TYR A 409 -6.76 -3.42 -21.59
N THR A 410 -7.27 -4.59 -21.98
CA THR A 410 -8.48 -4.73 -22.77
C THR A 410 -9.38 -5.83 -22.24
N LYS A 411 -10.69 -5.68 -22.48
CA LYS A 411 -11.68 -6.74 -22.25
C LYS A 411 -11.28 -8.07 -22.91
N GLY A 412 -10.76 -8.01 -24.13
CA GLY A 412 -10.42 -9.21 -24.91
C GLY A 412 -9.31 -10.03 -24.27
N GLU A 413 -8.21 -9.37 -23.87
CA GLU A 413 -7.10 -10.06 -23.22
C GLU A 413 -7.46 -10.58 -21.82
N LEU A 414 -8.32 -9.86 -21.07
CA LEU A 414 -8.85 -10.36 -19.80
C LEU A 414 -9.64 -11.67 -20.00
N ILE A 415 -10.60 -11.69 -20.94
CA ILE A 415 -11.41 -12.89 -21.25
C ILE A 415 -10.52 -14.05 -21.69
N LYS A 416 -9.56 -13.79 -22.58
CA LYS A 416 -8.62 -14.80 -23.08
C LYS A 416 -7.78 -15.39 -21.95
N THR A 417 -7.32 -14.57 -21.01
CA THR A 417 -6.48 -15.01 -19.90
C THR A 417 -7.27 -15.81 -18.87
N VAL A 418 -8.52 -15.39 -18.58
CA VAL A 418 -9.45 -16.17 -17.77
C VAL A 418 -9.73 -17.54 -18.41
N THR A 419 -9.93 -17.57 -19.73
CA THR A 419 -10.15 -18.82 -20.49
C THR A 419 -8.95 -19.77 -20.35
N LYS A 420 -7.73 -19.25 -20.48
CA LYS A 420 -6.49 -20.03 -20.30
C LYS A 420 -6.39 -20.60 -18.88
N ALA A 421 -6.69 -19.80 -17.86
CA ALA A 421 -6.63 -20.23 -16.47
C ALA A 421 -7.63 -21.37 -16.17
N ILE A 422 -8.86 -21.27 -16.69
CA ILE A 422 -9.89 -22.32 -16.57
C ILE A 422 -9.47 -23.61 -17.29
N ALA A 423 -8.87 -23.49 -18.48
CA ALA A 423 -8.36 -24.66 -19.19
C ALA A 423 -7.25 -25.36 -18.40
N LEU A 424 -6.33 -24.59 -17.79
CA LEU A 424 -5.22 -25.14 -16.99
C LEU A 424 -5.70 -25.77 -15.68
N PHE A 425 -6.75 -25.24 -15.04
CA PHE A 425 -7.35 -25.81 -13.82
C PHE A 425 -7.79 -27.28 -13.96
N ARG A 426 -8.08 -27.71 -15.19
CA ARG A 426 -8.44 -29.10 -15.51
C ARG A 426 -7.23 -30.03 -15.48
N ASN A 427 -6.01 -29.52 -15.69
CA ASN A 427 -4.77 -30.27 -15.57
C ASN A 427 -4.28 -30.22 -14.11
N LYS A 428 -4.65 -31.22 -13.31
CA LYS A 428 -4.39 -31.25 -11.86
C LYS A 428 -2.91 -31.26 -11.50
N GLU A 429 -2.08 -31.93 -12.30
CA GLU A 429 -0.64 -31.98 -12.07
C GLU A 429 0.00 -30.60 -12.25
N LYS A 430 -0.23 -29.95 -13.41
CA LYS A 430 0.29 -28.60 -13.67
C LYS A 430 -0.27 -27.58 -12.68
N TRP A 431 -1.55 -27.69 -12.33
CA TRP A 431 -2.18 -26.81 -11.35
C TRP A 431 -1.56 -26.93 -9.97
N ALA A 432 -1.29 -28.14 -9.50
CA ALA A 432 -0.61 -28.36 -8.22
C ALA A 432 0.80 -27.78 -8.23
N GLY A 433 1.56 -27.95 -9.33
CA GLY A 433 2.88 -27.35 -9.50
C GLY A 433 2.86 -25.82 -9.35
N LEU A 434 1.89 -25.15 -9.99
CA LEU A 434 1.71 -23.70 -9.86
C LEU A 434 1.36 -23.27 -8.44
N ILE A 435 0.48 -24.00 -7.75
CA ILE A 435 0.14 -23.72 -6.34
C ILE A 435 1.40 -23.82 -5.45
N THR A 436 2.22 -24.86 -5.66
CA THR A 436 3.46 -25.04 -4.91
C THR A 436 4.43 -23.88 -5.17
N ALA A 437 4.65 -23.52 -6.43
CA ALA A 437 5.53 -22.39 -6.79
C ALA A 437 5.04 -21.06 -6.19
N ALA A 438 3.72 -20.80 -6.26
CA ALA A 438 3.08 -19.66 -5.63
C ALA A 438 3.34 -19.61 -4.12
N MET A 439 3.08 -20.69 -3.39
CA MET A 439 3.25 -20.73 -1.92
C MET A 439 4.71 -20.69 -1.45
N GLN A 440 5.66 -21.05 -2.33
CA GLN A 440 7.10 -20.97 -2.06
C GLN A 440 7.67 -19.55 -2.24
N CYS A 441 6.93 -18.65 -2.91
CA CYS A 441 7.37 -17.26 -3.02
C CYS A 441 7.49 -16.61 -1.64
N ASN A 442 8.61 -15.92 -1.39
CA ASN A 442 8.85 -15.23 -0.13
C ASN A 442 8.71 -13.72 -0.31
N PHE A 443 7.61 -13.17 0.21
CA PHE A 443 7.36 -11.73 0.27
C PHE A 443 7.33 -11.24 1.72
N SER A 444 8.11 -11.83 2.63
CA SER A 444 8.13 -11.38 4.03
C SER A 444 8.67 -9.95 4.16
N TRP A 445 8.27 -9.26 5.23
CA TRP A 445 8.84 -7.96 5.57
C TRP A 445 10.34 -7.99 5.86
N GLU A 446 10.88 -9.13 6.32
CA GLU A 446 12.32 -9.31 6.51
C GLU A 446 13.09 -9.17 5.20
N GLU A 447 12.62 -9.80 4.12
CA GLU A 447 13.25 -9.70 2.79
C GLU A 447 13.15 -8.28 2.22
N SER A 448 12.00 -7.62 2.41
CA SER A 448 11.86 -6.21 2.05
C SER A 448 12.81 -5.32 2.86
N ALA A 449 12.95 -5.54 4.16
CA ALA A 449 13.76 -4.73 5.05
C ALA A 449 15.25 -4.79 4.69
N LYS A 450 15.77 -5.96 4.30
CA LYS A 450 17.15 -6.11 3.80
C LYS A 450 17.44 -5.17 2.62
N LYS A 451 16.51 -5.04 1.67
CA LYS A 451 16.64 -4.09 0.54
C LYS A 451 16.59 -2.62 0.97
N TYR A 452 15.79 -2.31 2.00
CA TYR A 452 15.81 -0.96 2.60
C TYR A 452 17.15 -0.67 3.29
N LEU A 453 17.75 -1.63 4.00
CA LEU A 453 19.07 -1.47 4.62
C LEU A 453 20.16 -1.19 3.57
N GLU A 454 20.14 -1.89 2.43
CA GLU A 454 21.04 -1.61 1.30
C GLU A 454 20.86 -0.17 0.79
N LEU A 455 19.62 0.29 0.66
CA LEU A 455 19.31 1.64 0.22
C LEU A 455 19.72 2.70 1.25
N TYR A 456 19.54 2.43 2.54
CA TYR A 456 20.00 3.30 3.63
C TYR A 456 21.53 3.40 3.64
N ALA A 457 22.24 2.28 3.47
CA ALA A 457 23.70 2.29 3.36
C ALA A 457 24.16 3.15 2.18
N LYS A 458 23.48 3.06 1.02
CA LYS A 458 23.73 3.91 -0.14
C LYS A 458 23.46 5.39 0.15
N ALA A 459 22.39 5.72 0.88
CA ALA A 459 22.09 7.10 1.25
C ALA A 459 23.20 7.70 2.13
N ARG A 460 23.75 6.92 3.07
CA ARG A 460 24.83 7.33 3.97
C ARG A 460 26.19 7.52 3.29
N SER A 461 26.38 6.94 2.10
CA SER A 461 27.62 7.13 1.33
C SER A 461 27.59 8.31 0.36
N LEU A 462 26.47 9.05 0.28
CA LEU A 462 26.38 10.36 -0.38
C LEU A 462 26.94 11.45 0.53
#